data_AF-F2L156-F1
#
_entry.id   AF-F2L156-F1
#
_cell.length_a   1.000
_cell.length_b   1.000
_cell.length_c   1.000
_cell.angle_alpha   90.00
_cell.angle_beta   90.00
_cell.angle_gamma   90.00
#
_symmetry.space_group_name_H-M   'P 1'
#
loop_
_entity.id
_entity.type
_entity.pdbx_description
1 polymer ?
#
loop_
_entity_poly.entity_id
_entity_poly.type
_entity_poly.pdbx_seq_one_letter_code
_entity_poly.pdbx_strand_id
1 'polypeptide(L)'
;MASALGYGLLAVGIILIATAVFMVYAALAGYVEPFHIFSFSDVVVDYGSAHIKVLDGSQLSKMADLSFWALLAAFVASAGGKLADLGVRLIAGSEK
;
A
#
# COMPACT_ATOMS: atom_id res chain seq x y z
N MET A 1 4.67 -11.49 35.95
CA MET A 1 5.62 -11.14 34.84
C MET A 1 5.01 -11.35 33.45
N ALA A 2 4.16 -12.35 33.22
CA ALA A 2 3.53 -12.60 31.91
C ALA A 2 2.64 -11.44 31.39
N SER A 3 1.90 -10.75 32.27
CA SER A 3 1.01 -9.64 31.87
C SER A 3 1.77 -8.43 31.32
N ALA A 4 2.96 -8.12 31.85
CA ALA A 4 3.78 -7.00 31.38
C ALA A 4 4.33 -7.25 29.96
N LEU A 5 4.68 -8.50 29.64
CA LEU A 5 5.08 -8.92 28.29
C LEU A 5 3.90 -8.85 27.30
N GLY A 6 2.68 -9.22 27.75
CA GLY A 6 1.47 -9.11 26.94
C GLY A 6 1.13 -7.68 26.55
N TYR A 7 1.12 -6.76 27.51
CA TYR A 7 0.90 -5.33 27.23
C TYR A 7 2.05 -4.71 26.42
N GLY A 8 3.29 -5.19 26.62
CA GLY A 8 4.45 -4.77 25.82
C GLY A 8 4.30 -5.15 24.34
N LEU A 9 3.95 -6.41 24.04
CA LEU A 9 3.70 -6.85 22.67
C LEU A 9 2.52 -6.10 22.03
N LEU A 10 1.47 -5.81 22.81
CA LEU A 10 0.32 -5.05 22.31
C LEU A 10 0.70 -3.62 21.92
N ALA A 11 1.46 -2.92 22.76
CA ALA A 11 1.92 -1.57 22.46
C ALA A 11 2.83 -1.54 21.22
N VAL A 12 3.77 -2.48 21.12
CA VAL A 12 4.67 -2.60 19.95
C VAL A 12 3.87 -2.89 18.68
N GLY A 13 2.88 -3.79 18.75
CA GLY A 13 2.00 -4.10 17.63
C GLY A 13 1.23 -2.89 17.13
N ILE A 14 0.65 -2.09 18.04
CA ILE A 14 -0.07 -0.85 17.68
C ILE A 14 0.86 0.15 17.00
N ILE A 15 2.08 0.32 17.52
CA ILE A 15 3.07 1.23 16.92
C ILE A 15 3.45 0.76 15.52
N LEU A 16 3.69 -0.54 15.31
CA LEU A 16 4.00 -1.11 14.00
C LEU A 16 2.86 -0.91 13.00
N ILE A 17 1.61 -1.14 13.41
CA ILE A 17 0.43 -0.92 12.55
C ILE A 17 0.30 0.56 12.18
N ALA A 18 0.42 1.47 13.14
CA ALA A 18 0.35 2.91 12.90
C ALA A 18 1.45 3.38 11.93
N THR A 19 2.67 2.87 12.09
CA THR A 19 3.81 3.18 11.21
C THR A 19 3.57 2.66 9.79
N ALA A 20 3.03 1.44 9.65
CA ALA A 20 2.70 0.86 8.34
C ALA A 20 1.63 1.68 7.60
N VAL A 21 0.55 2.06 8.30
CA VAL A 21 -0.52 2.90 7.73
C VAL A 21 0.03 4.26 7.29
N PHE A 22 0.88 4.87 8.12
CA PHE A 22 1.53 6.14 7.79
C PHE A 22 2.41 6.02 6.54
N MET A 23 3.16 4.93 6.38
CA MET A 23 4.05 4.72 5.25
C MET A 23 3.28 4.53 3.93
N VAL A 24 2.16 3.79 3.97
CA VAL A 24 1.24 3.65 2.83
C VAL A 24 0.62 5.00 2.47
N TYR A 25 0.16 5.77 3.46
CA TYR A 25 -0.40 7.10 3.23
C TYR A 25 0.66 8.06 2.63
N ALA A 26 1.89 8.03 3.14
CA ALA A 26 3.00 8.85 2.64
C ALA A 26 3.37 8.51 1.18
N ALA A 27 3.33 7.23 0.81
CA ALA A 27 3.52 6.78 -0.57
C ALA A 27 2.39 7.29 -1.49
N LEU A 28 1.12 7.23 -1.04
CA LEU A 28 -0.01 7.76 -1.82
C LEU A 28 0.01 9.29 -1.94
N ALA A 29 0.41 10.00 -0.88
CA ALA A 29 0.52 11.45 -0.87
C ALA A 29 1.74 11.97 -1.64
N GLY A 30 2.59 11.08 -2.17
CA GLY A 30 3.74 11.43 -3.00
C GLY A 30 4.97 11.92 -2.23
N TYR A 31 5.03 11.72 -0.90
CA TYR A 31 6.20 12.06 -0.08
C TYR A 31 7.34 11.05 -0.23
N VAL A 32 7.03 9.84 -0.70
CA VAL A 32 8.00 8.76 -0.98
C VAL A 32 7.78 8.30 -2.41
N GLU A 33 8.84 8.21 -3.21
CA GLU A 33 8.74 7.71 -4.58
C GLU A 33 8.23 6.25 -4.58
N PRO A 34 7.10 5.96 -5.24
CA PRO A 34 6.61 4.60 -5.33
C PRO A 34 7.59 3.75 -6.14
N PHE A 35 7.82 2.52 -5.69
CA PHE A 35 8.59 1.54 -6.46
C PHE A 35 7.87 1.33 -7.80
N HIS A 36 8.57 1.59 -8.91
CA HIS A 36 8.01 1.40 -10.24
C HIS A 36 7.90 -0.10 -10.54
N ILE A 37 6.67 -0.61 -10.62
CA ILE A 37 6.38 -2.03 -10.91
C ILE A 37 6.06 -2.18 -12.40
N PHE A 38 5.38 -1.20 -12.98
CA PHE A 38 5.03 -1.17 -14.40
C PHE A 38 5.86 -0.12 -15.13
N SER A 39 6.64 -0.56 -16.12
CA SER A 39 7.39 0.34 -17.02
C SER A 39 6.92 0.15 -18.45
N PHE A 40 6.03 1.02 -18.90
CA PHE A 40 5.59 1.10 -20.29
C PHE A 40 6.58 1.93 -21.10
N SER A 41 7.04 1.36 -22.22
CA SER A 41 7.85 2.09 -23.19
C SER A 41 7.01 3.12 -23.95
N ASP A 42 7.62 4.24 -24.29
CA ASP A 42 7.01 5.27 -25.12
C ASP A 42 6.62 4.69 -26.48
N VAL A 43 5.38 4.95 -26.90
CA VAL A 43 4.94 4.61 -28.26
C VAL A 43 5.24 5.83 -29.14
N VAL A 44 6.35 5.75 -29.85
CA VAL A 44 6.76 6.75 -30.85
C VAL A 44 6.35 6.23 -32.22
N VAL A 45 5.61 7.04 -32.96
CA VAL A 45 5.25 6.72 -34.35
C VAL A 45 6.09 7.63 -35.24
N ASP A 46 6.93 7.02 -36.06
CA ASP A 46 7.74 7.72 -37.04
C ASP A 46 6.92 8.02 -38.30
N TYR A 47 6.68 9.31 -38.56
CA TYR A 47 6.11 9.80 -39.81
C TYR A 47 7.15 10.65 -40.54
N GLY A 48 7.84 10.05 -41.52
CA GLY A 48 8.89 10.74 -42.27
C GLY A 48 10.09 11.10 -41.38
N SER A 49 10.40 12.39 -41.27
CA SER A 49 11.47 12.93 -40.41
C SER A 49 10.96 13.50 -39.08
N ALA A 50 9.68 13.31 -38.76
CA ALA A 50 9.07 13.77 -37.52
C ALA A 50 8.84 12.60 -36.56
N HIS A 51 9.56 12.61 -35.45
CA HIS A 51 9.32 11.73 -34.30
C HIS A 51 8.13 12.27 -33.51
N ILE A 52 6.92 11.74 -33.77
CA ILE A 52 5.73 12.14 -33.01
C ILE A 52 5.59 11.17 -31.84
N LYS A 53 5.81 11.67 -30.62
CA LYS A 53 5.55 10.93 -29.38
C LYS A 53 4.03 10.91 -29.17
N VAL A 54 3.40 9.78 -29.51
CA VAL A 54 1.92 9.65 -29.51
C VAL A 54 1.39 9.34 -28.12
N LEU A 55 2.16 8.62 -27.30
CA LEU A 55 1.77 8.31 -25.94
C LEU A 55 2.99 8.28 -25.02
N ASP A 56 2.94 9.07 -23.95
CA ASP A 56 3.99 9.14 -22.94
C ASP A 56 3.86 7.93 -21.99
N GLY A 57 4.71 6.93 -22.22
CA GLY A 57 4.74 5.69 -21.46
C GLY A 57 5.01 5.92 -19.98
N SER A 58 5.69 7.02 -19.63
CA SER A 58 5.94 7.38 -18.23
C SER A 58 4.66 7.76 -17.47
N GLN A 59 3.69 8.40 -18.12
CA GLN A 59 2.40 8.73 -17.48
C GLN A 59 1.55 7.48 -17.30
N LEU A 60 1.53 6.59 -18.29
CA LEU A 60 0.79 5.33 -18.22
C LEU A 60 1.33 4.42 -17.12
N SER A 61 2.66 4.33 -17.03
CA SER A 61 3.39 3.63 -15.96
C SER A 61 3.00 4.15 -14.59
N LYS A 62 3.07 5.47 -14.41
CA LYS A 62 2.74 6.12 -13.14
C LYS A 62 1.27 5.89 -12.75
N MET A 63 0.33 5.96 -13.70
CA MET A 63 -1.09 5.69 -13.43
C MET A 63 -1.34 4.22 -13.08
N ALA A 64 -0.69 3.29 -13.78
CA ALA A 64 -0.79 1.87 -13.50
C ALA A 64 -0.24 1.54 -12.10
N ASP A 65 0.95 2.04 -11.77
CA ASP A 65 1.57 1.87 -10.46
C ASP A 65 0.68 2.44 -9.34
N LEU A 66 0.13 3.65 -9.51
CA LEU A 66 -0.76 4.27 -8.52
C LEU A 66 -2.06 3.48 -8.32
N SER A 67 -2.63 2.96 -9.41
CA SER A 67 -3.84 2.14 -9.36
C SER A 67 -3.62 0.80 -8.68
N PHE A 68 -2.47 0.17 -8.93
CA PHE A 68 -2.07 -1.06 -8.26
C PHE A 68 -1.84 -0.82 -6.77
N TRP A 69 -1.16 0.26 -6.41
CA TRP A 69 -0.98 0.68 -5.02
C TRP A 69 -2.31 0.94 -4.30
N ALA A 70 -3.25 1.62 -4.96
CA ALA A 70 -4.57 1.86 -4.40
C ALA A 70 -5.34 0.55 -4.16
N LEU A 71 -5.27 -0.40 -5.10
CA LEU A 71 -5.91 -1.71 -4.97
C LEU A 71 -5.26 -2.55 -3.86
N LEU A 72 -3.94 -2.54 -3.77
CA LEU A 72 -3.19 -3.21 -2.71
C LEU A 72 -3.54 -2.61 -1.34
N ALA A 73 -3.57 -1.28 -1.23
CA ALA A 73 -3.96 -0.59 0.00
C ALA A 73 -5.39 -0.95 0.42
N ALA A 74 -6.34 -0.99 -0.52
CA ALA A 74 -7.72 -1.40 -0.26
C ALA A 74 -7.82 -2.86 0.19
N PHE A 75 -7.05 -3.76 -0.45
CA PHE A 75 -6.99 -5.16 -0.06
C PHE A 75 -6.42 -5.35 1.34
N VAL A 76 -5.29 -4.69 1.64
CA VAL A 76 -4.65 -4.72 2.97
C VAL A 76 -5.58 -4.12 4.03
N ALA A 77 -6.28 -3.02 3.74
CA ALA A 77 -7.26 -2.44 4.67
C ALA A 77 -8.42 -3.42 4.95
N SER A 78 -8.93 -4.10 3.93
CA SER A 78 -10.01 -5.10 4.06
C SER A 78 -9.55 -6.33 4.87
N ALA A 79 -8.38 -6.88 4.54
CA ALA A 79 -7.80 -8.01 5.25
C ALA A 79 -7.44 -7.65 6.70
N GLY A 80 -6.84 -6.48 6.90
CA GLY A 80 -6.52 -5.94 8.22
C GLY A 80 -7.75 -5.74 9.10
N GLY A 81 -8.84 -5.23 8.53
CA GLY A 81 -10.13 -5.11 9.23
C GLY A 81 -10.67 -6.46 9.71
N LYS A 82 -10.62 -7.50 8.86
CA LYS A 82 -11.01 -8.86 9.26
C LYS A 82 -10.11 -9.47 10.34
N LEU A 83 -8.80 -9.23 10.26
CA LEU A 83 -7.85 -9.71 11.27
C LEU A 83 -8.06 -9.01 12.62
N ALA A 84 -8.35 -7.70 12.59
CA ALA A 84 -8.69 -6.95 13.79
C ALA A 84 -9.99 -7.46 14.43
N ASP A 85 -11.02 -7.74 13.63
CA ASP A 85 -12.28 -8.31 14.11
C ASP A 85 -12.08 -9.68 14.77
N LEU A 86 -11.26 -10.55 14.18
CA LEU A 86 -10.88 -11.83 14.79
C LEU A 86 -10.13 -11.65 16.12
N GLY A 87 -9.23 -10.67 16.20
CA GLY A 87 -8.51 -10.34 17.43
C GLY A 87 -9.46 -9.91 18.56
N VAL A 88 -10.42 -9.03 18.27
CA VAL A 88 -11.44 -8.57 19.23
C VAL A 88 -12.32 -9.74 19.67
N ARG A 89 -12.73 -10.60 18.73
CA ARG A 89 -13.56 -11.79 19.03
C ARG A 89 -12.83 -12.83 19.89
N LEU A 90 -11.52 -12.99 19.72
CA LEU A 90 -10.71 -13.88 20.57
C LEU A 90 -10.60 -13.37 22.00
N ILE A 91 -10.42 -12.05 22.18
CA ILE A 91 -10.37 -11.44 23.52
C ILE A 91 -11.74 -11.53 24.19
N ALA A 92 -12.81 -11.13 23.48
CA ALA A 92 -14.17 -11.16 24.02
C ALA A 92 -14.70 -12.58 24.26
N GLY A 93 -14.26 -13.55 23.45
CA GLY A 93 -14.60 -14.96 23.60
C GLY A 93 -13.84 -15.69 24.71
N SER A 94 -12.70 -15.13 25.17
CA SER A 94 -11.91 -15.69 26.26
C SER A 94 -12.48 -15.37 27.66
N GLU A 95 -13.52 -14.53 27.74
CA GLU A 95 -14.17 -14.11 29.00
C GLU A 95 -15.40 -14.96 29.35
N LYS A 96 -15.48 -16.21 28.86
CA LYS A 96 -16.48 -17.21 29.27
C LYS A 96 -15.84 -18.46 29.85
#